data_AF-A0A7V9ZGT0-F1
#
_entry.id   AF-A0A7V9ZGT0-F1
#
_cell.length_a   1.000
_cell.length_b   1.000
_cell.length_c   1.000
_cell.angle_alpha   90.00
_cell.angle_beta   90.00
_cell.angle_gamma   90.00
#
_symmetry.space_group_name_H-M   'P 1'
#
loop_
_entity.id
_entity.type
_entity.pdbx_description
1 polymer ?
#
loop_
_entity_poly.entity_id
_entity_poly.type
_entity_poly.pdbx_seq_one_letter_code
_entity_poly.pdbx_strand_id
1 'polypeptide(L)'
;MRETVDNDHHVEAVSLEALRTQTNDPFLRWSVPDSGFLGAWRVGDSFAVARTRGLRMAMPAPWVLMLGEPTEVAALVEEVPRSLGASPGGVTVSAAAYPVLPADQWGLSVRGRWDYLITSSAPATAQDVLVHEVDDCEAINGLLDAANSDAHVRPGEPRIHSWLGVTDEQGLACVGALTVTENGGGHLRGITTAHRAR
;
A
#
# COMPACT_ATOMS: atom_id res chain seq x y z
N MET A 1 29.83 -16.06 -26.95
CA MET A 1 29.87 -16.92 -25.76
C MET A 1 29.27 -16.10 -24.62
N ARG A 2 27.98 -16.30 -24.31
CA ARG A 2 27.32 -15.63 -23.19
C ARG A 2 27.58 -16.49 -21.97
N GLU A 3 28.33 -15.98 -21.00
CA GLU A 3 28.45 -16.59 -19.69
C GLU A 3 27.06 -16.60 -19.05
N THR A 4 26.48 -17.78 -18.92
CA THR A 4 25.37 -18.03 -18.02
C THR A 4 25.95 -17.93 -16.61
N VAL A 5 25.84 -16.75 -15.99
CA VAL A 5 26.09 -16.63 -14.55
C VAL A 5 24.97 -17.39 -13.87
N ASP A 6 25.31 -18.57 -13.37
CA ASP A 6 24.46 -19.40 -12.54
C ASP A 6 24.32 -18.72 -11.18
N ASN A 7 23.48 -17.69 -11.12
CA ASN A 7 23.12 -17.03 -9.87
C ASN A 7 22.01 -17.88 -9.23
N ASP A 8 22.44 -18.93 -8.54
CA ASP A 8 21.57 -19.82 -7.77
C ASP A 8 21.05 -19.06 -6.53
N HIS A 9 20.08 -18.19 -6.77
CA HIS A 9 19.39 -17.41 -5.75
C HIS A 9 18.49 -18.35 -4.95
N HIS A 10 18.99 -18.85 -3.82
CA HIS A 10 18.20 -19.68 -2.93
C HIS A 10 17.12 -18.86 -2.23
N VAL A 11 15.86 -19.09 -2.60
CA VAL A 11 14.70 -18.49 -1.93
C VAL A 11 14.34 -19.31 -0.68
N GLU A 12 14.32 -18.68 0.48
CA GLU A 12 13.93 -19.29 1.75
C GLU A 12 12.55 -18.83 2.21
N ALA A 13 11.74 -19.74 2.74
CA ALA A 13 10.51 -19.39 3.44
C ALA A 13 10.85 -18.95 4.88
N VAL A 14 10.29 -17.82 5.31
CA VAL A 14 10.55 -17.22 6.62
C VAL A 14 9.26 -16.85 7.34
N SER A 15 9.32 -16.65 8.65
CA SER A 15 8.19 -16.06 9.38
C SER A 15 8.12 -14.55 9.15
N LEU A 16 6.93 -13.97 9.25
CA LEU A 16 6.75 -12.52 9.13
C LEU A 16 7.54 -11.75 10.21
N GLU A 17 7.60 -12.30 11.42
CA GLU A 17 8.38 -11.74 12.54
C GLU A 17 9.88 -11.75 12.26
N ALA A 18 10.41 -12.87 11.75
CA ALA A 18 11.81 -12.97 11.36
C ALA A 18 12.13 -11.96 10.27
N LEU A 19 11.28 -11.86 9.25
CA LEU A 19 11.47 -10.89 8.18
C LEU A 19 11.47 -9.44 8.70
N ARG A 20 10.52 -9.06 9.56
CA ARG A 20 10.48 -7.71 10.17
C ARG A 20 11.67 -7.39 11.07
N THR A 21 12.27 -8.41 11.68
CA THR A 21 13.44 -8.23 12.55
C THR A 21 14.71 -8.11 11.72
N GLN A 22 14.79 -8.82 10.60
CA GLN A 22 15.95 -8.86 9.72
C GLN A 22 15.98 -7.72 8.69
N THR A 23 14.82 -7.14 8.38
CA THR A 23 14.66 -6.05 7.41
C THR A 23 14.17 -4.77 8.08
N ASN A 24 14.84 -3.65 7.82
CA ASN A 24 14.44 -2.32 8.30
C ASN A 24 13.58 -1.55 7.27
N ASP A 25 12.92 -2.27 6.36
CA ASP A 25 12.11 -1.66 5.31
C ASP A 25 10.83 -1.00 5.89
N PRO A 26 10.63 0.32 5.70
CA PRO A 26 9.50 1.02 6.27
C PRO A 26 8.16 0.60 5.66
N PHE A 27 8.13 0.16 4.40
CA PHE A 27 6.90 -0.35 3.79
C PHE A 27 6.45 -1.64 4.47
N LEU A 28 7.37 -2.59 4.67
CA LEU A 28 7.09 -3.83 5.40
C LEU A 28 6.58 -3.55 6.81
N ARG A 29 7.23 -2.62 7.53
CA ARG A 29 6.85 -2.26 8.90
C ARG A 29 5.42 -1.72 8.99
N TRP A 30 5.08 -0.76 8.14
CA TRP A 30 3.85 0.03 8.31
C TRP A 30 2.67 -0.42 7.43
N SER A 31 2.91 -1.13 6.32
CA SER A 31 1.89 -1.43 5.31
C SER A 31 1.43 -2.89 5.25
N VAL A 32 2.14 -3.78 5.95
CA VAL A 32 1.85 -5.23 5.97
C VAL A 32 1.29 -5.63 7.34
N PRO A 33 -0.05 -5.74 7.49
CA PRO A 33 -0.68 -6.18 8.74
C PRO A 33 -0.43 -7.67 8.99
N ASP A 34 -0.66 -8.11 10.22
CA ASP A 34 -0.60 -9.54 10.59
C ASP A 34 -1.81 -10.32 10.04
N SER A 35 -2.96 -9.64 9.91
CA SER A 35 -4.17 -10.26 9.39
C SER A 35 -4.04 -10.63 7.91
N GLY A 36 -4.56 -11.82 7.57
CA GLY A 36 -4.57 -12.31 6.19
C GLY A 36 -3.20 -12.76 5.67
N PHE A 37 -2.19 -12.90 6.52
CA PHE A 37 -0.88 -13.43 6.14
C PHE A 37 -0.97 -14.85 5.56
N LEU A 38 -0.30 -15.07 4.42
CA LEU A 38 -0.25 -16.36 3.72
C LEU A 38 1.16 -16.95 3.69
N GLY A 39 2.19 -16.11 3.69
CA GLY A 39 3.58 -16.54 3.66
C GLY A 39 4.54 -15.38 3.45
N ALA A 40 5.80 -15.61 3.80
CA ALA A 40 6.91 -14.71 3.54
C ALA A 40 8.11 -15.50 3.00
N TRP A 41 8.83 -14.89 2.07
CA TRP A 41 10.00 -15.47 1.43
C TRP A 41 11.11 -14.42 1.38
N ARG A 42 12.35 -14.90 1.36
CA ARG A 42 13.53 -14.06 1.31
C ARG A 42 14.56 -14.65 0.34
N VAL A 43 15.31 -13.76 -0.30
CA VAL A 43 16.51 -14.09 -1.08
C VAL A 43 17.47 -12.91 -0.95
N GLY A 44 18.67 -13.13 -0.43
CA GLY A 44 19.60 -12.04 -0.14
C GLY A 44 18.96 -10.97 0.77
N ASP A 45 18.89 -9.73 0.30
CA ASP A 45 18.22 -8.63 1.00
C ASP A 45 16.80 -8.34 0.47
N SER A 46 16.41 -9.01 -0.61
CA SER A 46 15.06 -8.95 -1.16
C SER A 46 14.10 -9.88 -0.45
N PHE A 47 12.81 -9.52 -0.46
CA PHE A 47 11.78 -10.31 0.20
C PHE A 47 10.44 -10.24 -0.51
N ALA A 48 9.61 -11.24 -0.23
CA ALA A 48 8.22 -11.28 -0.61
C ALA A 48 7.31 -11.52 0.59
N VAL A 49 6.11 -10.92 0.57
CA VAL A 49 5.03 -11.23 1.52
C VAL A 49 3.73 -11.40 0.76
N ALA A 50 3.08 -12.55 0.94
CA ALA A 50 1.76 -12.83 0.39
C ALA A 50 0.68 -12.67 1.46
N ARG A 51 -0.45 -12.09 1.07
CA ARG A 51 -1.62 -11.94 1.93
C ARG A 51 -2.93 -12.10 1.18
N THR A 52 -3.99 -12.46 1.90
CA THR A 52 -5.35 -12.29 1.41
C THR A 52 -5.67 -10.80 1.31
N ARG A 53 -6.40 -10.40 0.26
CA ARG A 53 -6.95 -9.05 0.20
C ARG A 53 -8.19 -9.04 1.10
N GLY A 54 -8.24 -8.13 2.07
CA GLY A 54 -9.33 -8.09 3.06
C GLY A 54 -10.72 -8.11 2.42
N LEU A 55 -11.70 -8.64 3.16
CA LEU A 55 -13.07 -9.01 2.77
C LEU A 55 -13.86 -8.02 1.89
N ARG A 56 -13.47 -6.74 1.80
CA ARG A 56 -14.17 -5.72 1.00
C ARG A 56 -13.91 -5.78 -0.50
N MET A 57 -12.82 -6.42 -0.96
CA MET A 57 -12.59 -6.67 -2.38
C MET A 57 -12.67 -8.16 -2.61
N ALA A 58 -13.78 -8.64 -3.19
CA ALA A 58 -14.06 -10.05 -3.48
C ALA A 58 -13.12 -10.63 -4.57
N MET A 59 -11.81 -10.56 -4.35
CA MET A 59 -10.78 -11.16 -5.18
C MET A 59 -10.20 -12.34 -4.40
N PRO A 60 -10.39 -13.60 -4.85
CA PRO A 60 -9.91 -14.77 -4.13
C PRO A 60 -8.38 -14.92 -4.18
N ALA A 61 -7.72 -14.26 -5.14
CA ALA A 61 -6.29 -14.43 -5.38
C ALA A 61 -5.44 -13.57 -4.42
N PRO A 62 -4.28 -14.08 -3.99
CA PRO A 62 -3.40 -13.41 -3.02
C PRO A 62 -2.81 -12.12 -3.60
N TRP A 63 -2.62 -11.11 -2.74
CA TRP A 63 -1.79 -9.95 -3.06
C TRP A 63 -0.37 -10.20 -2.60
N VAL A 64 0.61 -9.98 -3.48
CA VAL A 64 2.02 -10.26 -3.18
C VAL A 64 2.85 -8.98 -3.24
N LEU A 65 3.48 -8.62 -2.12
CA LEU A 65 4.54 -7.61 -2.06
C LEU A 65 5.87 -8.28 -2.38
N MET A 66 6.69 -7.71 -3.27
CA MET A 66 8.07 -8.14 -3.52
C MET A 66 8.97 -6.91 -3.60
N LEU A 67 9.88 -6.72 -2.65
CA LEU A 67 10.79 -5.57 -2.60
C LEU A 67 12.24 -6.03 -2.57
N GLY A 68 13.10 -5.28 -3.27
CA GLY A 68 14.53 -5.49 -3.32
C GLY A 68 15.11 -5.37 -4.73
N GLU A 69 16.26 -6.00 -4.97
CA GLU A 69 17.01 -5.92 -6.22
C GLU A 69 16.30 -6.69 -7.36
N PRO A 70 16.26 -6.17 -8.60
CA PRO A 70 15.50 -6.79 -9.69
C PRO A 70 15.86 -8.25 -9.98
N THR A 71 17.13 -8.64 -9.84
CA THR A 71 17.59 -10.02 -10.07
C THR A 71 17.10 -10.98 -9.00
N GLU A 72 17.07 -10.53 -7.74
CA GLU A 72 16.56 -11.28 -6.60
C GLU A 72 15.02 -11.34 -6.63
N VAL A 73 14.36 -10.24 -7.01
CA VAL A 73 12.91 -10.22 -7.22
C VAL A 73 12.50 -11.18 -8.34
N ALA A 74 13.31 -11.36 -9.39
CA ALA A 74 13.03 -12.35 -10.43
C ALA A 74 12.98 -13.78 -9.86
N ALA A 75 13.83 -14.13 -8.89
CA ALA A 75 13.75 -15.43 -8.21
C ALA A 75 12.47 -15.56 -7.37
N LEU A 76 12.05 -14.49 -6.68
CA LEU A 76 10.81 -14.45 -5.90
C LEU A 76 9.56 -14.58 -6.79
N VAL A 77 9.58 -13.96 -7.96
CA VAL A 77 8.52 -14.04 -8.98
C VAL A 77 8.24 -15.48 -9.38
N GLU A 78 9.27 -16.32 -9.49
CA GLU A 78 9.10 -17.73 -9.83
C GLU A 78 8.67 -18.57 -8.62
N GLU A 79 9.29 -18.34 -7.45
CA GLU A 79 9.06 -19.16 -6.25
C GLU A 79 7.68 -18.94 -5.62
N VAL A 80 7.29 -17.68 -5.42
CA VAL A 80 6.13 -17.36 -4.59
C VAL A 80 4.82 -17.95 -5.12
N PRO A 81 4.47 -17.82 -6.42
CA PRO A 81 3.25 -18.42 -6.95
C PRO A 81 3.26 -19.96 -6.87
N ARG A 82 4.45 -20.58 -7.01
CA ARG A 82 4.62 -22.03 -6.92
C ARG A 82 4.39 -22.52 -5.50
N SER A 83 5.01 -21.86 -4.53
CA SER A 83 4.82 -22.10 -3.09
C SER A 83 3.36 -21.90 -2.66
N LEU A 84 2.67 -20.91 -3.22
CA LEU A 84 1.24 -20.64 -2.96
C LEU A 84 0.28 -21.59 -3.72
N GLY A 85 0.75 -22.25 -4.77
CA GLY A 85 -0.10 -23.02 -5.68
C GLY A 85 -1.10 -22.16 -6.48
N ALA A 86 -0.86 -20.85 -6.60
CA ALA A 86 -1.77 -19.91 -7.26
C ALA A 86 -1.04 -18.65 -7.77
N SER A 87 -1.51 -18.10 -8.89
CA SER A 87 -1.06 -16.79 -9.38
C SER A 87 -1.55 -15.65 -8.48
N PRO A 88 -0.74 -14.58 -8.30
CA PRO A 88 -1.19 -13.39 -7.59
C PRO A 88 -2.39 -12.70 -8.27
N GLY A 89 -3.30 -12.16 -7.47
CA GLY A 89 -4.38 -11.27 -7.94
C GLY A 89 -3.96 -9.81 -8.04
N GLY A 90 -2.75 -9.49 -7.57
CA GLY A 90 -2.13 -8.19 -7.66
C GLY A 90 -0.77 -8.20 -6.96
N VAL A 91 0.10 -7.29 -7.38
CA VAL A 91 1.47 -7.21 -6.86
C VAL A 91 1.88 -5.79 -6.55
N THR A 92 2.70 -5.66 -5.51
CA THR A 92 3.44 -4.43 -5.20
C THR A 92 4.92 -4.73 -5.36
N VAL A 93 5.62 -3.97 -6.20
CA VAL A 93 7.06 -4.11 -6.40
C VAL A 93 7.76 -2.76 -6.42
N SER A 94 9.06 -2.75 -6.16
CA SER A 94 9.92 -1.61 -6.48
C SER A 94 9.82 -1.31 -7.98
N ALA A 95 9.77 -0.04 -8.36
CA ALA A 95 9.65 0.37 -9.77
C ALA A 95 10.72 -0.25 -10.67
N ALA A 96 11.96 -0.40 -10.16
CA ALA A 96 13.07 -1.02 -10.88
C ALA A 96 12.86 -2.52 -11.16
N ALA A 97 12.06 -3.22 -10.35
CA ALA A 97 11.74 -4.64 -10.51
C ALA A 97 10.49 -4.86 -11.38
N TYR A 98 9.83 -3.80 -11.83
CA TYR A 98 8.64 -3.93 -12.69
C TYR A 98 8.89 -4.73 -13.99
N PRO A 99 10.03 -4.56 -14.72
CA PRO A 99 10.28 -5.29 -15.96
C PRO A 99 10.42 -6.82 -15.78
N VAL A 100 10.66 -7.31 -14.57
CA VAL A 100 10.80 -8.76 -14.31
C VAL A 100 9.46 -9.44 -13.99
N LEU A 101 8.36 -8.69 -13.92
CA LEU A 101 7.04 -9.23 -13.63
C LEU A 101 6.42 -9.91 -14.87
N PRO A 102 6.00 -11.19 -14.78
CA PRO A 102 5.31 -11.90 -15.86
C PRO A 102 3.81 -11.57 -15.83
N ALA A 103 3.48 -10.28 -15.94
CA ALA A 103 2.12 -9.77 -15.75
C ALA A 103 1.07 -10.49 -16.63
N ASP A 104 1.44 -10.82 -17.88
CA ASP A 104 0.57 -11.55 -18.81
C ASP A 104 0.29 -12.98 -18.33
N GLN A 105 1.30 -13.67 -17.78
CA GLN A 105 1.15 -15.05 -17.27
C GLN A 105 0.26 -15.09 -16.02
N TRP A 106 0.31 -14.04 -15.21
CA TRP A 106 -0.55 -13.89 -14.03
C TRP A 106 -1.92 -13.26 -14.34
N GLY A 107 -2.17 -12.85 -15.59
CA GLY A 107 -3.41 -12.21 -15.99
C GLY A 107 -3.65 -10.85 -15.32
N LEU A 108 -2.58 -10.14 -14.92
CA LEU A 108 -2.68 -8.85 -14.26
C LEU A 108 -2.92 -7.73 -15.29
N SER A 109 -4.16 -7.27 -15.41
CA SER A 109 -4.46 -6.09 -16.21
C SER A 109 -3.99 -4.82 -15.51
N VAL A 110 -3.11 -4.04 -16.13
CA VAL A 110 -2.67 -2.74 -15.60
C VAL A 110 -3.74 -1.68 -15.89
N ARG A 111 -4.54 -1.32 -14.89
CA ARG A 111 -5.57 -0.24 -14.99
C ARG A 111 -5.07 1.12 -14.50
N GLY A 112 -3.75 1.27 -14.36
CA GLY A 112 -3.08 2.41 -13.77
C GLY A 112 -1.91 1.96 -12.90
N ARG A 113 -1.00 2.88 -12.59
CA ARG A 113 0.12 2.64 -11.67
C ARG A 113 -0.05 3.53 -10.46
N TRP A 114 0.14 2.94 -9.29
CA TRP A 114 0.20 3.65 -8.03
C TRP A 114 1.58 3.40 -7.46
N ASP A 115 2.35 4.47 -7.33
CA ASP A 115 3.68 4.42 -6.75
C ASP A 115 3.59 4.71 -5.26
N TYR A 116 4.30 3.92 -4.47
CA TYR A 116 4.53 4.26 -3.07
C TYR A 116 5.79 5.11 -3.00
N LEU A 117 5.66 6.27 -2.36
CA LEU A 117 6.76 7.20 -2.17
C LEU A 117 7.16 7.19 -0.70
N ILE A 118 8.46 7.04 -0.45
CA ILE A 118 9.05 7.09 0.88
C ILE A 118 9.92 8.33 0.94
N THR A 119 9.77 9.10 2.01
CA THR A 119 10.62 10.26 2.27
C THR A 119 11.48 9.95 3.50
N SER A 120 12.76 10.31 3.44
CA SER A 120 13.70 10.17 4.55
C SER A 120 13.79 11.44 5.40
N SER A 121 13.16 12.51 4.94
CA SER A 121 13.03 13.79 5.63
C SER A 121 11.57 14.17 5.68
N ALA A 122 11.17 14.91 6.71
CA ALA A 122 9.84 15.50 6.75
C ALA A 122 9.59 16.31 5.46
N PRO A 123 8.40 16.19 4.85
CA PRO A 123 8.05 17.07 3.74
C PRO A 123 8.11 18.52 4.22
N ALA A 124 8.47 19.44 3.33
CA ALA A 124 8.42 20.86 3.64
C ALA A 124 7.02 21.22 4.13
N THR A 125 6.93 21.85 5.30
CA THR A 125 5.66 22.39 5.79
C THR A 125 5.23 23.48 4.81
N ALA A 126 4.11 23.26 4.11
CA ALA A 126 3.39 24.36 3.50
C ALA A 126 2.93 25.33 4.61
N GLN A 127 2.73 26.60 4.26
CA GLN A 127 2.35 27.73 5.15
C GLN A 127 1.29 27.38 6.21
N ASP A 128 1.19 28.25 7.24
CA ASP A 128 0.35 28.20 8.47
C ASP A 128 -1.17 27.97 8.29
N VAL A 129 -1.59 27.09 7.38
CA VAL A 129 -2.98 26.67 7.21
C VAL A 129 -3.31 25.77 8.40
N LEU A 130 -4.12 26.31 9.30
CA LEU A 130 -4.52 25.63 10.52
C LEU A 130 -5.50 24.51 10.19
N VAL A 131 -4.98 23.28 10.11
CA VAL A 131 -5.78 22.07 10.08
C VAL A 131 -6.39 21.86 11.47
N HIS A 132 -7.70 21.60 11.54
CA HIS A 132 -8.43 21.33 12.77
C HIS A 132 -9.30 20.09 12.63
N GLU A 133 -9.74 19.53 13.76
CA GLU A 133 -10.68 18.42 13.79
C GLU A 133 -12.08 18.89 13.37
N VAL A 134 -12.75 18.09 12.54
CA VAL A 134 -14.09 18.39 12.00
C VAL A 134 -15.03 17.24 12.37
N ASP A 135 -16.02 17.53 13.20
CA ASP A 135 -17.01 16.53 13.65
C ASP A 135 -18.32 16.58 12.87
N ASP A 136 -18.51 17.62 12.04
CA ASP A 136 -19.71 17.80 11.23
C ASP A 136 -19.77 16.77 10.08
N CYS A 137 -20.42 15.66 10.38
CA CYS A 137 -20.59 14.55 9.45
C CYS A 137 -21.38 14.92 8.20
N GLU A 138 -22.30 15.89 8.29
CA GLU A 138 -23.09 16.35 7.13
C GLU A 138 -22.21 17.18 6.19
N ALA A 139 -21.44 18.13 6.74
CA ALA A 139 -20.49 18.91 5.95
C ALA A 139 -19.42 18.04 5.28
N ILE A 140 -18.89 17.04 5.99
CA ILE A 140 -17.92 16.08 5.44
C ILE A 140 -18.55 15.29 4.29
N ASN A 141 -19.72 14.69 4.48
CA ASN A 141 -20.38 13.92 3.44
C ASN A 141 -20.73 14.79 2.23
N GLY A 142 -21.23 16.01 2.45
CA GLY A 142 -21.52 16.95 1.38
C GLY A 142 -20.29 17.29 0.53
N LEU A 143 -19.14 17.51 1.17
CA LEU A 143 -17.88 17.74 0.45
C LEU A 143 -17.43 16.50 -0.34
N LEU A 144 -17.49 15.32 0.27
CA LEU A 144 -17.13 14.06 -0.39
C LEU A 144 -18.04 13.79 -1.58
N ASP A 145 -19.35 13.92 -1.43
CA ASP A 145 -20.30 13.69 -2.53
C ASP A 145 -20.08 14.67 -3.70
N ALA A 146 -19.75 15.93 -3.40
CA ALA A 146 -19.52 16.94 -4.42
C ALA A 146 -18.17 16.79 -5.16
N ALA A 147 -17.10 16.39 -4.48
CA ALA A 147 -15.73 16.47 -5.01
C ALA A 147 -14.99 15.13 -5.12
N ASN A 148 -15.50 14.07 -4.47
CA ASN A 148 -14.92 12.74 -4.41
C ASN A 148 -15.98 11.68 -4.04
N SER A 149 -17.00 11.52 -4.89
CA SER A 149 -18.16 10.66 -4.59
C SER A 149 -17.78 9.21 -4.27
N ASP A 150 -16.69 8.74 -4.86
CA ASP A 150 -16.15 7.38 -4.72
C ASP A 150 -15.19 7.23 -3.53
N ALA A 151 -15.15 8.21 -2.62
CA ALA A 151 -14.30 8.18 -1.44
C ALA A 151 -14.49 6.88 -0.64
N HIS A 152 -13.37 6.19 -0.40
CA HIS A 152 -13.34 4.86 0.22
C HIS A 152 -13.60 4.86 1.74
N VAL A 153 -13.80 6.03 2.34
CA VAL A 153 -14.10 6.19 3.78
C VAL A 153 -15.16 7.27 3.99
N ARG A 154 -16.06 7.05 4.95
CA ARG A 154 -17.13 7.99 5.33
C ARG A 154 -17.24 8.12 6.86
N PRO A 155 -17.75 9.25 7.39
CA PRO A 155 -17.99 9.42 8.82
C PRO A 155 -18.78 8.25 9.43
N GLY A 156 -18.40 7.84 10.64
CA GLY A 156 -19.01 6.70 11.35
C GLY A 156 -18.37 5.33 11.06
N GLU A 157 -17.39 5.24 10.14
CA GLU A 157 -16.67 3.97 9.95
C GLU A 157 -15.74 3.65 11.14
N PRO A 158 -15.72 2.40 11.67
CA PRO A 158 -15.04 2.06 12.92
C PRO A 158 -13.52 2.29 12.97
N ARG A 159 -12.86 2.47 11.82
CA ARG A 159 -11.39 2.64 11.74
C ARG A 159 -10.95 4.09 11.65
N ILE A 160 -11.91 5.01 11.61
CA ILE A 160 -11.64 6.45 11.61
C ILE A 160 -11.42 6.88 13.04
N HIS A 161 -10.24 7.46 13.28
CA HIS A 161 -9.91 8.07 14.56
C HIS A 161 -10.50 9.48 14.63
N SER A 162 -10.25 10.30 13.61
CA SER A 162 -10.81 11.65 13.49
C SER A 162 -10.84 12.10 12.03
N TRP A 163 -11.59 13.16 11.75
CA TRP A 163 -11.52 13.90 10.49
C TRP A 163 -10.80 15.22 10.71
N LEU A 164 -9.87 15.52 9.81
CA LEU A 164 -9.08 16.74 9.84
C LEU A 164 -9.41 17.57 8.61
N GLY A 165 -9.62 18.87 8.78
CA GLY A 165 -10.04 19.74 7.70
C GLY A 165 -9.52 21.15 7.79
N VAL A 166 -9.80 21.89 6.72
CA VAL A 166 -9.56 23.32 6.57
C VAL A 166 -10.87 23.95 6.15
N THR A 167 -11.24 25.03 6.84
CA THR A 167 -12.42 25.83 6.53
C THR A 167 -11.99 27.19 5.98
N ASP A 168 -12.80 27.72 5.07
CA ASP A 168 -12.67 29.09 4.57
C ASP A 168 -14.02 29.82 4.72
N GLU A 169 -14.11 31.03 4.14
CA GLU A 169 -15.32 31.86 4.18
C GLU A 169 -16.56 31.18 3.58
N GLN A 170 -16.38 30.11 2.79
CA GLN A 170 -17.42 29.37 2.10
C GLN A 170 -17.63 27.97 2.69
N GLY A 171 -17.11 27.72 3.90
CA GLY A 171 -17.28 26.48 4.65
C GLY A 171 -16.09 25.51 4.51
N LEU A 172 -16.37 24.22 4.61
CA LEU A 172 -15.33 23.18 4.56
C LEU A 172 -14.67 23.12 3.18
N ALA A 173 -13.40 23.53 3.10
CA ALA A 173 -12.63 23.61 1.87
C ALA A 173 -11.90 22.28 1.57
N CYS A 174 -11.35 21.66 2.60
CA CYS A 174 -10.60 20.40 2.51
C CYS A 174 -10.90 19.50 3.70
N VAL A 175 -10.85 18.18 3.49
CA VAL A 175 -10.94 17.20 4.58
C VAL A 175 -10.10 15.96 4.29
N GLY A 176 -9.65 15.26 5.33
CA GLY A 176 -9.09 13.92 5.28
C GLY A 176 -9.31 13.18 6.59
N ALA A 177 -9.58 11.88 6.51
CA ALA A 177 -9.77 11.01 7.66
C ALA A 177 -8.43 10.45 8.14
N LEU A 178 -8.11 10.62 9.41
CA LEU A 178 -7.04 9.90 10.06
C LEU A 178 -7.54 8.51 10.46
N THR A 179 -6.88 7.48 9.95
CA THR A 179 -7.09 6.08 10.33
C THR A 179 -5.80 5.51 10.89
N VAL A 180 -5.89 4.50 11.75
CA VAL A 180 -4.73 3.81 12.30
C VAL A 180 -4.77 2.35 11.84
N THR A 181 -3.65 1.84 11.32
CA THR A 181 -3.54 0.43 10.94
C THR A 181 -3.35 -0.47 12.15
N GLU A 182 -3.51 -1.78 11.95
CA GLU A 182 -3.25 -2.79 12.99
C GLU A 182 -1.82 -2.70 13.54
N ASN A 183 -0.86 -2.24 12.73
CA ASN A 183 0.53 -2.06 13.13
C ASN A 183 0.81 -0.69 13.78
N GLY A 184 -0.23 0.11 14.07
CA GLY A 184 -0.10 1.45 14.65
C GLY A 184 0.32 2.54 13.66
N GLY A 185 0.38 2.25 12.36
CA GLY A 185 0.71 3.25 11.33
C GLY A 185 -0.46 4.20 11.07
N GLY A 186 -0.20 5.52 11.09
CA GLY A 186 -1.19 6.54 10.75
C GLY A 186 -1.39 6.65 9.24
N HIS A 187 -2.63 6.49 8.78
CA HIS A 187 -3.02 6.54 7.38
C HIS A 187 -4.04 7.65 7.16
N LEU A 188 -3.74 8.57 6.24
CA LEU A 188 -4.69 9.57 5.77
C LEU A 188 -5.52 8.99 4.63
N ARG A 189 -6.85 9.06 4.74
CA ARG A 189 -7.81 8.52 3.77
C ARG A 189 -8.88 9.54 3.42
N GLY A 190 -9.56 9.34 2.28
CA GLY A 190 -10.67 10.22 1.87
C GLY A 190 -10.27 11.68 1.66
N ILE A 191 -8.98 11.94 1.40
CA ILE A 191 -8.44 13.28 1.19
C ILE A 191 -9.19 13.92 0.03
N THR A 192 -9.88 15.01 0.33
CA THR A 192 -10.78 15.65 -0.62
C THR A 192 -10.70 17.16 -0.46
N THR A 193 -10.53 17.83 -1.59
CA THR A 193 -10.53 19.30 -1.69
C THR A 193 -11.69 19.72 -2.58
N ALA A 194 -12.48 20.67 -2.09
CA ALA A 194 -13.57 21.29 -2.84
C ALA A 194 -13.01 21.87 -4.16
N HIS A 195 -13.75 21.74 -5.26
CA HIS A 195 -13.28 22.22 -6.57
C HIS A 195 -12.84 23.69 -6.57
N ARG A 196 -13.51 24.51 -5.76
CA ARG A 196 -13.23 25.93 -5.56
C ARG A 196 -11.94 26.25 -4.77
N ALA A 197 -11.36 25.26 -4.10
CA ALA A 197 -10.21 25.41 -3.20
C ALA A 197 -8.99 24.61 -3.65
N ARG A 198 -8.97 24.17 -4.93
CA ARG A 198 -7.83 23.45 -5.54
C ARG A 198 -6.79 24.39 -6.12
#